data_AF-A0A822ZYE3-F1
#
_entry.id   AF-A0A822ZYE3-F1
#
_cell.length_a   1.000
_cell.length_b   1.000
_cell.length_c   1.000
_cell.angle_alpha   90.00
_cell.angle_beta   90.00
_cell.angle_gamma   90.00
#
_symmetry.space_group_name_H-M   'P 1'
#
loop_
_entity.id
_entity.type
_entity.pdbx_description
1 polymer ?
#
loop_
_entity_poly.entity_id
_entity_poly.type
_entity_poly.pdbx_seq_one_letter_code
_entity_poly.pdbx_strand_id
1 'polypeptide(L)'
;MWLSIKRGAQNFSSHLRSLDGLLGVHRSQIKIKFSVKTSRRIRHLIVKMSGQSQRLNVVPTVTMLGIMKARLVGATRGHALLKKKSDALTVQFRAILKKIVSTKESMGEIMKSSAFALTEAKYVAGENIKHIVLENVQNASLKVRSRQENVAGVKLPKFEYFTEGETKNDLTGLARGGQQVQQCRAAYVKAIEVLVELASLQTSFLTLDEAIKTTNRRVNALENVVKPRMENTITYIKGELDELEREDFFRLKKIQGYKKREIEKQMAAAKQYAEEQVAEKVSLKKGISINSAHNLLSKTVEKDEDIIF
;
A
#
# COMPACT_ATOMS: atom_id res chain seq x y z
N MET A 1 -15.76 5.99 29.41
CA MET A 1 -16.65 6.04 28.22
C MET A 1 -16.34 4.99 27.14
N TRP A 2 -15.12 4.45 27.04
CA TRP A 2 -14.77 3.41 26.04
C TRP A 2 -15.20 1.97 26.41
N LEU A 3 -15.38 1.65 27.69
CA LEU A 3 -15.82 0.30 28.12
C LEU A 3 -17.32 0.04 27.99
N SER A 4 -18.19 1.07 28.00
CA SER A 4 -19.65 0.88 27.81
C SER A 4 -20.02 0.57 26.37
N ILE A 5 -19.26 1.08 25.39
CA ILE A 5 -19.51 0.85 23.96
C ILE A 5 -19.15 -0.60 23.58
N LYS A 6 -18.11 -1.17 24.20
CA LYS A 6 -17.70 -2.56 23.95
C LYS A 6 -18.69 -3.58 24.52
N ARG A 7 -19.28 -3.31 25.70
CA ARG A 7 -20.31 -4.16 26.31
C ARG A 7 -21.65 -4.13 25.55
N GLY A 8 -22.03 -2.99 24.99
CA GLY A 8 -23.23 -2.88 24.13
C GLY A 8 -23.13 -3.68 22.83
N ALA A 9 -21.93 -3.80 22.24
CA ALA A 9 -21.72 -4.55 21.00
C ALA A 9 -21.74 -6.08 21.18
N GLN A 10 -21.35 -6.58 22.36
CA GLN A 10 -21.37 -8.03 22.65
C GLN A 10 -22.79 -8.54 22.95
N ASN A 11 -23.61 -7.76 23.66
CA ASN A 11 -24.99 -8.14 23.97
C ASN A 11 -25.93 -8.07 22.75
N PHE A 12 -25.63 -7.24 21.74
CA PHE A 12 -26.39 -7.24 20.48
C PHE A 12 -26.01 -8.42 19.55
N SER A 13 -24.83 -9.00 19.71
CA SER A 13 -24.37 -10.14 18.90
C SER A 13 -24.98 -11.48 19.33
N SER A 14 -25.48 -11.60 20.56
CA SER A 14 -26.14 -12.82 21.06
C SER A 14 -27.61 -12.87 20.68
N HIS A 15 -28.31 -11.72 20.65
CA HIS A 15 -29.71 -11.63 20.23
C HIS A 15 -29.94 -11.77 18.71
N LEU A 16 -28.89 -11.60 17.90
CA LEU A 16 -28.96 -11.73 16.44
C LEU A 16 -28.73 -13.14 15.92
N ARG A 17 -28.48 -14.12 16.81
CA ARG A 17 -28.24 -15.53 16.44
C ARG A 17 -29.50 -16.40 16.40
N SER A 18 -30.66 -15.91 16.87
CA SER A 18 -31.90 -16.69 16.92
C SER A 18 -32.92 -16.33 15.83
N LEU A 19 -32.59 -15.44 14.89
CA LEU A 19 -33.53 -14.90 13.89
C LEU A 19 -32.94 -14.87 12.47
N ASP A 20 -32.04 -15.81 12.14
CA ASP A 20 -31.42 -15.94 10.82
C ASP A 20 -32.26 -16.79 9.82
N GLY A 21 -33.57 -16.90 10.03
CA GLY A 21 -34.45 -17.79 9.24
C GLY A 21 -35.08 -17.19 7.97
N LEU A 22 -35.33 -15.88 7.88
CA LEU A 22 -36.06 -15.32 6.73
C LEU A 22 -35.67 -13.86 6.46
N LEU A 23 -35.63 -13.50 5.17
CA LEU A 23 -35.44 -12.17 4.57
C LEU A 23 -33.98 -11.73 4.26
N GLY A 24 -33.41 -12.38 3.24
CA GLY A 24 -32.09 -12.11 2.68
C GLY A 24 -31.96 -10.94 1.68
N VAL A 25 -33.00 -10.13 1.41
CA VAL A 25 -32.94 -9.14 0.31
C VAL A 25 -33.04 -7.67 0.74
N HIS A 26 -33.59 -7.37 1.93
CA HIS A 26 -33.74 -5.98 2.39
C HIS A 26 -32.56 -5.38 3.17
N ARG A 27 -31.54 -6.19 3.52
CA ARG A 27 -30.36 -5.75 4.31
C ARG A 27 -29.39 -4.84 3.55
N SER A 28 -29.42 -4.83 2.21
CA SER A 28 -28.42 -4.16 1.38
C SER A 28 -28.69 -2.66 1.25
N GLN A 29 -29.95 -2.24 1.10
CA GLN A 29 -30.32 -0.85 0.84
C GLN A 29 -30.17 0.06 2.09
N ILE A 30 -30.49 -0.45 3.28
CA ILE A 30 -30.47 0.33 4.52
C ILE A 30 -29.05 0.51 5.08
N LYS A 31 -28.16 -0.49 4.92
CA LYS A 31 -26.74 -0.37 5.29
C LYS A 31 -25.98 0.65 4.41
N ILE A 32 -26.35 0.80 3.14
CA ILE A 32 -25.71 1.76 2.23
C ILE A 32 -26.06 3.20 2.59
N LYS A 33 -27.33 3.52 2.91
CA LYS A 33 -27.72 4.90 3.26
C LYS A 33 -27.18 5.37 4.62
N PHE A 34 -27.09 4.49 5.63
CA PHE A 34 -26.59 4.88 6.96
C PHE A 34 -25.06 5.04 7.02
N SER A 35 -24.33 4.31 6.17
CA SER A 35 -22.86 4.41 6.04
C SER A 35 -22.42 5.72 5.36
N VAL A 36 -23.20 6.24 4.41
CA VAL A 36 -22.83 7.45 3.64
C VAL A 36 -22.92 8.73 4.49
N LYS A 37 -23.88 8.84 5.42
CA LYS A 37 -24.09 10.05 6.24
C LYS A 37 -23.09 10.16 7.39
N THR A 38 -22.71 9.05 8.00
CA THR A 38 -21.62 8.99 9.00
C THR A 38 -20.24 9.16 8.37
N SER A 39 -20.04 8.71 7.12
CA SER A 39 -18.78 8.88 6.40
C SER A 39 -18.48 10.33 5.97
N ARG A 40 -19.49 11.19 5.75
CA ARG A 40 -19.25 12.63 5.46
C ARG A 40 -18.77 13.41 6.68
N ARG A 41 -19.32 13.11 7.88
CA ARG A 41 -18.90 13.77 9.13
C ARG A 41 -17.50 13.33 9.58
N ILE A 42 -17.17 12.05 9.39
CA ILE A 42 -15.83 11.51 9.64
C ILE A 42 -14.81 12.07 8.65
N ARG A 43 -15.16 12.24 7.35
CA ARG A 43 -14.29 12.91 6.37
C ARG A 43 -13.96 14.34 6.77
N HIS A 44 -14.92 15.11 7.26
CA HIS A 44 -14.68 16.50 7.65
C HIS A 44 -13.83 16.62 8.93
N LEU A 45 -13.93 15.64 9.84
CA LEU A 45 -13.13 15.60 11.07
C LEU A 45 -11.69 15.10 10.83
N ILE A 46 -11.49 14.15 9.90
CA ILE A 46 -10.15 13.69 9.47
C ILE A 46 -9.40 14.79 8.74
N VAL A 47 -10.08 15.58 7.90
CA VAL A 47 -9.43 16.68 7.16
C VAL A 47 -8.90 17.75 8.11
N LYS A 48 -9.63 18.11 9.18
CA LYS A 48 -9.19 19.13 10.16
C LYS A 48 -8.05 18.69 11.09
N MET A 49 -7.86 17.38 11.33
CA MET A 49 -6.72 16.87 12.12
C MET A 49 -5.50 16.48 11.26
N SER A 50 -5.56 16.65 9.93
CA SER A 50 -4.50 16.24 9.01
C SER A 50 -3.42 17.28 8.73
N GLY A 51 -3.56 18.51 9.24
CA GLY A 51 -2.64 19.62 8.94
C GLY A 51 -1.19 19.41 9.38
N GLN A 52 -0.92 18.53 10.34
CA GLN A 52 0.44 18.27 10.87
C GLN A 52 1.12 17.00 10.32
N SER A 53 0.42 16.11 9.61
CA SER A 53 0.98 14.81 9.16
C SER A 53 1.09 14.63 7.64
N GLN A 54 0.75 15.67 6.86
CA GLN A 54 0.84 15.64 5.39
C GLN A 54 2.26 15.71 4.84
N ARG A 55 3.27 15.93 5.68
CA ARG A 55 4.68 16.01 5.27
C ARG A 55 5.54 15.03 6.03
N LEU A 56 6.66 14.64 5.42
CA LEU A 56 7.74 13.93 6.12
C LEU A 56 8.60 14.98 6.84
N ASN A 57 9.10 14.65 8.03
CA ASN A 57 10.04 15.52 8.75
C ASN A 57 11.44 15.32 8.15
N VAL A 58 11.92 16.30 7.38
CA VAL A 58 13.19 16.21 6.67
C VAL A 58 13.79 17.59 6.49
N VAL A 59 15.12 17.66 6.63
CA VAL A 59 15.89 18.90 6.43
C VAL A 59 15.91 19.26 4.93
N PRO A 60 15.62 20.51 4.55
CA PRO A 60 15.64 20.94 3.16
C PRO A 60 17.09 21.06 2.67
N THR A 61 17.53 20.07 1.90
CA THR A 61 18.85 20.03 1.25
C THR A 61 18.70 19.50 -0.17
N VAL A 62 19.60 19.89 -1.08
CA VAL A 62 19.61 19.44 -2.49
C VAL A 62 19.67 17.91 -2.59
N THR A 63 20.46 17.27 -1.72
CA THR A 63 20.58 15.81 -1.63
C THR A 63 19.25 15.17 -1.24
N MET A 64 18.56 15.73 -0.24
CA MET A 64 17.27 15.22 0.22
C MET A 64 16.16 15.38 -0.82
N LEU A 65 16.19 16.48 -1.59
CA LEU A 65 15.30 16.68 -2.73
C LEU A 65 15.48 15.57 -3.77
N GLY A 66 16.73 15.20 -4.07
CA GLY A 66 17.05 14.07 -4.95
C GLY A 66 16.47 12.74 -4.44
N ILE A 67 16.66 12.45 -3.14
CA ILE A 67 16.13 11.24 -2.50
C ILE A 67 14.60 11.21 -2.55
N MET A 68 13.92 12.33 -2.28
CA MET A 68 12.46 12.39 -2.32
C MET A 68 11.89 12.24 -3.73
N LYS A 69 12.54 12.85 -4.74
CA LYS A 69 12.16 12.62 -6.15
C LYS A 69 12.33 11.16 -6.56
N ALA A 70 13.47 10.53 -6.19
CA ALA A 70 13.71 9.12 -6.48
C ALA A 70 12.67 8.21 -5.83
N ARG A 71 12.31 8.48 -4.56
CA ARG A 71 11.25 7.75 -3.85
C ARG A 71 9.86 7.98 -4.47
N LEU A 72 9.55 9.17 -4.98
CA LEU A 72 8.28 9.45 -5.67
C LEU A 72 8.17 8.62 -6.95
N VAL A 73 9.24 8.57 -7.74
CA VAL A 73 9.31 7.71 -8.95
C VAL A 73 9.22 6.22 -8.58
N GLY A 74 9.84 5.82 -7.47
CA GLY A 74 9.68 4.46 -6.93
C GLY A 74 8.24 4.15 -6.53
N ALA A 75 7.55 5.07 -5.86
CA ALA A 75 6.16 4.92 -5.46
C ALA A 75 5.19 4.86 -6.66
N THR A 76 5.41 5.67 -7.71
CA THR A 76 4.57 5.62 -8.92
C THR A 76 4.78 4.33 -9.71
N ARG A 77 6.01 3.86 -9.86
CA ARG A 77 6.30 2.55 -10.47
C ARG A 77 5.73 1.40 -9.64
N GLY A 78 5.90 1.44 -8.32
CA GLY A 78 5.36 0.44 -7.39
C GLY A 78 3.83 0.36 -7.44
N HIS A 79 3.16 1.51 -7.53
CA HIS A 79 1.71 1.58 -7.72
C HIS A 79 1.27 0.87 -9.01
N ALA A 80 1.90 1.20 -10.15
CA ALA A 80 1.56 0.58 -11.43
C ALA A 80 1.75 -0.95 -11.42
N LEU A 81 2.83 -1.44 -10.79
CA LEU A 81 3.10 -2.88 -10.66
C LEU A 81 2.08 -3.58 -9.76
N LEU A 82 1.77 -3.01 -8.60
CA LEU A 82 0.77 -3.57 -7.68
C LEU A 82 -0.63 -3.55 -8.28
N LYS A 83 -0.95 -2.54 -9.08
CA LYS A 83 -2.23 -2.47 -9.78
C LYS A 83 -2.36 -3.61 -10.81
N LYS A 84 -1.34 -3.82 -11.65
CA LYS A 84 -1.28 -4.96 -12.58
C LYS A 84 -1.37 -6.31 -11.87
N LYS A 85 -0.66 -6.47 -10.74
CA LYS A 85 -0.76 -7.69 -9.92
C LYS A 85 -2.17 -7.92 -9.40
N SER A 86 -2.82 -6.87 -8.85
CA SER A 86 -4.20 -6.98 -8.36
C SER A 86 -5.16 -7.37 -9.47
N ASP A 87 -5.06 -6.75 -10.64
CA ASP A 87 -5.94 -7.05 -11.76
C ASP A 87 -5.77 -8.51 -12.22
N ALA A 88 -4.53 -9.00 -12.33
CA ALA A 88 -4.25 -10.41 -12.64
C ALA A 88 -4.85 -11.38 -11.60
N LEU A 89 -4.71 -11.07 -10.30
CA LEU A 89 -5.30 -11.88 -9.23
C LEU A 89 -6.83 -11.89 -9.31
N THR A 90 -7.47 -10.76 -9.67
CA THR A 90 -8.94 -10.71 -9.81
C THR A 90 -9.46 -11.55 -10.99
N VAL A 91 -8.69 -11.67 -12.07
CA VAL A 91 -9.05 -12.56 -13.21
C VAL A 91 -9.04 -14.01 -12.74
N GLN A 92 -7.96 -14.44 -12.07
CA GLN A 92 -7.86 -15.80 -11.54
C GLN A 92 -8.93 -16.10 -10.47
N PHE A 93 -9.22 -15.12 -9.62
CA PHE A 93 -10.28 -15.22 -8.62
C PHE A 93 -11.65 -15.48 -9.24
N ARG A 94 -11.99 -14.80 -10.34
CA ARG A 94 -13.24 -15.05 -11.07
C ARG A 94 -13.27 -16.42 -11.74
N ALA A 95 -12.13 -16.87 -12.29
CA ALA A 95 -12.02 -18.21 -12.88
C ALA A 95 -12.26 -19.32 -11.84
N ILE A 96 -11.64 -19.20 -10.66
CA ILE A 96 -11.84 -20.12 -9.53
C ILE A 96 -13.28 -20.08 -9.04
N LEU A 97 -13.89 -18.89 -8.94
CA LEU A 97 -15.29 -18.75 -8.52
C LEU A 97 -16.22 -19.52 -9.47
N LYS A 98 -16.05 -19.36 -10.79
CA LYS A 98 -16.83 -20.11 -11.78
C LYS A 98 -16.65 -21.63 -11.61
N LYS A 99 -15.42 -22.08 -11.38
CA LYS A 99 -15.12 -23.50 -11.15
C LYS A 99 -15.73 -24.03 -9.83
N ILE A 100 -15.77 -23.22 -8.78
CA ILE A 100 -16.41 -23.58 -7.51
C ILE A 100 -17.91 -23.81 -7.70
N VAL A 101 -18.58 -22.92 -8.45
CA VAL A 101 -20.02 -23.06 -8.69
C VAL A 101 -20.32 -24.35 -9.47
N SER A 102 -19.62 -24.59 -10.57
CA SER A 102 -19.82 -25.81 -11.37
C SER A 102 -19.52 -27.09 -10.58
N THR A 103 -18.42 -27.10 -9.83
CA THR A 103 -18.03 -28.28 -9.02
C THR A 103 -19.01 -28.53 -7.87
N LYS A 104 -19.59 -27.46 -7.30
CA LYS A 104 -20.58 -27.57 -6.23
C LYS A 104 -21.91 -28.14 -6.74
N GLU A 105 -22.31 -27.80 -7.96
CA GLU A 105 -23.48 -28.40 -8.62
C GLU A 105 -23.25 -29.90 -8.87
N SER A 106 -22.12 -30.25 -9.51
CA SER A 106 -21.75 -31.66 -9.75
C SER A 106 -21.62 -32.47 -8.46
N MET A 107 -21.07 -31.88 -7.39
CA MET A 107 -21.01 -32.51 -6.07
C MET A 107 -22.40 -32.82 -5.53
N GLY A 108 -23.37 -31.91 -5.70
CA GLY A 108 -24.75 -32.12 -5.27
C GLY A 108 -25.40 -33.33 -5.94
N GLU A 109 -25.18 -33.49 -7.25
CA GLU A 109 -25.69 -34.63 -8.02
C GLU A 109 -25.03 -35.95 -7.60
N ILE A 110 -23.69 -35.98 -7.48
CA ILE A 110 -22.94 -37.17 -7.09
C ILE A 110 -23.29 -37.59 -5.66
N MET A 111 -23.45 -36.64 -4.75
CA MET A 111 -23.85 -36.92 -3.37
C MET A 111 -25.28 -37.47 -3.31
N LYS A 112 -26.19 -36.94 -4.13
CA LYS A 112 -27.57 -37.45 -4.24
C LYS A 112 -27.56 -38.90 -4.76
N SER A 113 -26.81 -39.19 -5.82
CA SER A 113 -26.65 -40.56 -6.34
C SER A 113 -26.03 -41.50 -5.32
N SER A 114 -24.99 -41.06 -4.60
CA SER A 114 -24.33 -41.85 -3.54
C SER A 114 -25.28 -42.15 -2.37
N ALA A 115 -26.12 -41.18 -1.99
CA ALA A 115 -27.13 -41.38 -0.96
C ALA A 115 -28.20 -42.39 -1.38
N PHE A 116 -28.61 -42.40 -2.66
CA PHE A 116 -29.51 -43.44 -3.18
C PHE A 116 -28.86 -44.83 -3.17
N ALA A 117 -27.60 -44.95 -3.62
CA ALA A 117 -26.87 -46.21 -3.56
C ALA A 117 -26.74 -46.74 -2.11
N LEU A 118 -26.62 -45.84 -1.12
CA LEU A 118 -26.65 -46.22 0.29
C LEU A 118 -28.02 -46.75 0.72
N THR A 119 -29.11 -46.14 0.27
CA THR A 119 -30.47 -46.61 0.60
C THR A 119 -30.75 -47.99 0.00
N GLU A 120 -30.30 -48.24 -1.22
CA GLU A 120 -30.40 -49.56 -1.88
C GLU A 120 -29.57 -50.61 -1.13
N ALA A 121 -28.33 -50.28 -0.77
CA ALA A 121 -27.48 -51.17 0.02
C ALA A 121 -28.08 -51.50 1.39
N LYS A 122 -28.69 -50.51 2.06
CA LYS A 122 -29.39 -50.72 3.34
C LYS A 122 -30.63 -51.60 3.21
N TYR A 123 -31.40 -51.41 2.13
CA TYR A 123 -32.60 -52.22 1.88
C TYR A 123 -32.25 -53.70 1.68
N VAL A 124 -31.19 -54.00 0.92
CA VAL A 124 -30.79 -55.37 0.61
C VAL A 124 -30.03 -56.05 1.76
N ALA A 125 -29.16 -55.32 2.45
CA ALA A 125 -28.30 -55.90 3.49
C ALA A 125 -28.85 -55.79 4.92
N GLY A 126 -29.94 -55.03 5.12
CA GLY A 126 -30.52 -54.76 6.44
C GLY A 126 -29.71 -53.77 7.30
N GLU A 127 -30.16 -53.51 8.53
CA GLU A 127 -29.52 -52.54 9.44
C GLU A 127 -28.15 -52.96 9.98
N ASN A 128 -27.85 -54.27 9.97
CA ASN A 128 -26.63 -54.82 10.55
C ASN A 128 -25.35 -54.31 9.86
N ILE A 129 -25.42 -53.89 8.59
CA ILE A 129 -24.24 -53.48 7.83
C ILE A 129 -23.60 -52.19 8.39
N LYS A 130 -24.40 -51.32 9.00
CA LYS A 130 -23.92 -50.07 9.59
C LYS A 130 -22.97 -50.35 10.76
N HIS A 131 -23.34 -51.30 11.63
CA HIS A 131 -22.53 -51.68 12.78
C HIS A 131 -21.21 -52.34 12.35
N ILE A 132 -21.30 -53.27 11.39
CA ILE A 132 -20.14 -53.96 10.82
C ILE A 132 -19.15 -52.96 10.19
N VAL A 133 -19.63 -51.97 9.43
CA VAL A 133 -18.73 -50.99 8.80
C VAL A 133 -18.05 -50.09 9.83
N LEU A 134 -18.78 -49.66 10.88
CA LEU A 134 -18.23 -48.79 11.92
C LEU A 134 -17.18 -49.50 12.78
N GLU A 135 -17.42 -50.76 13.13
CA GLU A 135 -16.49 -51.57 13.94
C GLU A 135 -15.20 -51.93 13.17
N ASN A 136 -15.28 -52.06 11.85
CA ASN A 136 -14.14 -52.41 11.00
C ASN A 136 -13.27 -51.20 10.58
N VAL A 137 -13.52 -49.99 11.08
CA VAL A 137 -12.67 -48.82 10.78
C VAL A 137 -11.42 -48.82 11.67
N GLN A 138 -10.28 -49.26 11.13
CA GLN A 138 -8.97 -49.14 11.80
C GLN A 138 -8.11 -48.02 11.20
N ASN A 139 -7.84 -48.09 9.89
CA ASN A 139 -6.98 -47.15 9.17
C ASN A 139 -7.71 -46.55 7.97
N ALA A 140 -7.45 -45.27 7.67
CA ALA A 140 -8.01 -44.61 6.50
C ALA A 140 -7.36 -45.15 5.21
N SER A 141 -8.20 -45.68 4.31
CA SER A 141 -7.79 -46.15 2.96
C SER A 141 -7.53 -44.98 2.00
N LEU A 142 -8.25 -43.87 2.19
CA LEU A 142 -8.11 -42.64 1.41
C LEU A 142 -7.43 -41.57 2.27
N LYS A 143 -6.30 -41.05 1.80
CA LYS A 143 -5.54 -39.97 2.45
C LYS A 143 -5.45 -38.77 1.53
N VAL A 144 -5.28 -37.59 2.11
CA VAL A 144 -5.14 -36.33 1.38
C VAL A 144 -3.74 -35.77 1.60
N ARG A 145 -3.05 -35.43 0.50
CA ARG A 145 -1.74 -34.76 0.53
C ARG A 145 -1.91 -33.30 0.15
N SER A 146 -1.23 -32.43 0.86
CA SER A 146 -1.17 -31.00 0.54
C SER A 146 0.01 -30.71 -0.38
N ARG A 147 -0.23 -29.98 -1.46
CA ARG A 147 0.73 -29.46 -2.42
C ARG A 147 0.61 -27.93 -2.46
N GLN A 148 1.69 -27.24 -2.76
CA GLN A 148 1.66 -25.78 -2.95
C GLN A 148 1.74 -25.46 -4.44
N GLU A 149 0.81 -24.65 -4.93
CA GLU A 149 0.79 -24.12 -6.30
C GLU A 149 1.03 -22.60 -6.26
N ASN A 150 1.87 -22.06 -7.15
CA ASN A 150 2.15 -20.63 -7.19
C ASN A 150 1.35 -19.94 -8.29
N VAL A 151 0.47 -19.00 -7.92
CA VAL A 151 -0.34 -18.22 -8.86
C VAL A 151 -0.05 -16.74 -8.65
N ALA A 152 0.55 -16.09 -9.66
CA ALA A 152 0.88 -14.65 -9.64
C ALA A 152 1.64 -14.17 -8.38
N GLY A 153 2.49 -15.05 -7.82
CA GLY A 153 3.29 -14.77 -6.63
C GLY A 153 2.54 -14.94 -5.31
N VAL A 154 1.42 -15.67 -5.30
CA VAL A 154 0.71 -16.14 -4.10
C VAL A 154 0.78 -17.66 -4.07
N LYS A 155 1.24 -18.24 -2.96
CA LYS A 155 1.29 -19.69 -2.75
C LYS A 155 -0.08 -20.18 -2.29
N LEU A 156 -0.74 -20.96 -3.13
CA LEU A 156 -2.06 -21.54 -2.88
C LEU A 156 -1.89 -23.01 -2.43
N PRO A 157 -2.57 -23.44 -1.35
CA PRO A 157 -2.62 -24.84 -0.99
C PRO A 157 -3.58 -25.59 -1.92
N LYS A 158 -3.10 -26.70 -2.46
CA LYS A 158 -3.84 -27.62 -3.32
C LYS A 158 -3.85 -29.00 -2.68
N PHE A 159 -5.02 -29.64 -2.66
CA PHE A 159 -5.16 -30.98 -2.11
C PHE A 159 -5.21 -32.01 -3.22
N GLU A 160 -4.39 -33.04 -3.11
CA GLU A 160 -4.38 -34.21 -3.99
C GLU A 160 -4.83 -35.41 -3.15
N TYR A 161 -5.76 -36.22 -3.68
CA TYR A 161 -6.16 -37.47 -3.04
C TYR A 161 -5.15 -38.56 -3.37
N PHE A 162 -4.84 -39.42 -2.41
CA PHE A 162 -3.93 -40.54 -2.57
C PHE A 162 -4.52 -41.78 -1.89
N THR A 163 -4.55 -42.88 -2.62
CA THR A 163 -4.94 -44.20 -2.13
C THR A 163 -3.68 -44.97 -1.76
N GLU A 164 -3.56 -45.30 -0.48
CA GLU A 164 -2.40 -45.99 0.05
C GLU A 164 -2.75 -47.47 0.29
N GLY A 165 -2.60 -48.30 -0.76
CA GLY A 165 -2.63 -49.77 -0.66
C GLY A 165 -3.97 -50.44 -0.30
N GLU A 166 -4.00 -51.77 -0.44
CA GLU A 166 -5.20 -52.63 -0.53
C GLU A 166 -6.27 -52.41 0.54
N THR A 167 -7.50 -52.34 0.04
CA THR A 167 -8.72 -52.24 0.80
C THR A 167 -9.03 -53.52 1.57
N LYS A 168 -8.57 -53.62 2.82
CA LYS A 168 -8.78 -54.74 3.77
C LYS A 168 -10.25 -55.03 4.18
N ASN A 169 -11.24 -54.47 3.50
CA ASN A 169 -12.66 -54.58 3.86
C ASN A 169 -13.44 -55.58 2.98
N ASP A 170 -12.79 -56.63 2.48
CA ASP A 170 -13.46 -57.65 1.64
C ASP A 170 -14.53 -58.46 2.39
N LEU A 171 -14.56 -58.42 3.73
CA LEU A 171 -15.57 -59.15 4.51
C LEU A 171 -16.95 -58.47 4.57
N THR A 172 -17.12 -57.22 4.12
CA THR A 172 -18.40 -56.50 4.31
C THR A 172 -19.53 -56.92 3.34
N GLY A 173 -19.31 -57.95 2.51
CA GLY A 173 -20.27 -58.41 1.49
C GLY A 173 -20.66 -59.89 1.57
N LEU A 174 -20.17 -60.65 2.57
CA LEU A 174 -20.30 -62.11 2.60
C LEU A 174 -21.71 -62.64 2.95
N ALA A 175 -22.54 -61.85 3.63
CA ALA A 175 -23.84 -62.30 4.11
C ALA A 175 -24.93 -62.22 3.01
N ARG A 176 -25.34 -61.00 2.63
CA ARG A 176 -26.32 -60.71 1.56
C ARG A 176 -26.07 -59.29 1.03
N GLY A 177 -26.16 -59.10 -0.29
CA GLY A 177 -26.10 -57.77 -0.92
C GLY A 177 -24.71 -57.18 -1.17
N GLY A 178 -23.63 -57.98 -1.15
CA GLY A 178 -22.26 -57.49 -1.36
C GLY A 178 -22.04 -56.66 -2.63
N GLN A 179 -22.75 -56.98 -3.72
CA GLN A 179 -22.70 -56.20 -4.96
C GLN A 179 -23.21 -54.76 -4.77
N GLN A 180 -24.30 -54.58 -4.03
CA GLN A 180 -24.88 -53.26 -3.75
C GLN A 180 -24.00 -52.44 -2.79
N VAL A 181 -23.36 -53.12 -1.84
CA VAL A 181 -22.40 -52.51 -0.92
C VAL A 181 -21.16 -52.03 -1.68
N GLN A 182 -20.66 -52.81 -2.63
CA GLN A 182 -19.52 -52.43 -3.46
C GLN A 182 -19.85 -51.28 -4.42
N GLN A 183 -21.07 -51.26 -4.99
CA GLN A 183 -21.55 -50.13 -5.80
C GLN A 183 -21.67 -48.84 -4.96
N CYS A 184 -22.24 -48.93 -3.76
CA CYS A 184 -22.30 -47.84 -2.79
C CYS A 184 -20.89 -47.32 -2.47
N ARG A 185 -19.94 -48.22 -2.19
CA ARG A 185 -18.53 -47.87 -1.95
C ARG A 185 -17.95 -47.09 -3.13
N ALA A 186 -18.10 -47.59 -4.35
CA ALA A 186 -17.58 -46.93 -5.54
C ALA A 186 -18.20 -45.53 -5.75
N ALA A 187 -19.49 -45.36 -5.46
CA ALA A 187 -20.16 -44.06 -5.50
C ALA A 187 -19.58 -43.07 -4.47
N TYR A 188 -19.37 -43.51 -3.23
CA TYR A 188 -18.78 -42.67 -2.18
C TYR A 188 -17.31 -42.35 -2.42
N VAL A 189 -16.52 -43.25 -3.02
CA VAL A 189 -15.14 -42.94 -3.41
C VAL A 189 -15.13 -41.78 -4.40
N LYS A 190 -15.97 -41.82 -5.45
CA LYS A 190 -16.13 -40.72 -6.41
C LYS A 190 -16.63 -39.42 -5.75
N ALA A 191 -17.54 -39.53 -4.77
CA ALA A 191 -18.01 -38.37 -4.02
C ALA A 191 -16.89 -37.70 -3.20
N ILE A 192 -16.01 -38.51 -2.58
CA ILE A 192 -14.85 -38.01 -1.81
C ILE A 192 -13.85 -37.32 -2.74
N GLU A 193 -13.59 -37.85 -3.94
CA GLU A 193 -12.71 -37.21 -4.93
C GLU A 193 -13.17 -35.78 -5.26
N VAL A 194 -14.45 -35.61 -5.57
CA VAL A 194 -15.04 -34.29 -5.87
C VAL A 194 -15.04 -33.38 -4.65
N LEU A 195 -15.26 -33.92 -3.44
CA LEU A 195 -15.17 -33.15 -2.20
C LEU A 195 -13.75 -32.63 -1.94
N VAL A 196 -12.72 -33.44 -2.20
CA VAL A 196 -11.32 -33.04 -2.05
C VAL A 196 -10.98 -31.93 -3.06
N GLU A 197 -11.42 -32.06 -4.32
CA GLU A 197 -11.24 -30.99 -5.31
C GLU A 197 -11.96 -29.69 -4.89
N LEU A 198 -13.21 -29.79 -4.42
CA LEU A 198 -13.96 -28.63 -3.96
C LEU A 198 -13.30 -27.97 -2.75
N ALA A 199 -12.83 -28.74 -1.77
CA ALA A 199 -12.11 -28.24 -0.61
C ALA A 199 -10.83 -27.51 -1.03
N SER A 200 -10.09 -28.07 -1.99
CA SER A 200 -8.89 -27.43 -2.56
C SER A 200 -9.21 -26.06 -3.17
N LEU A 201 -10.29 -25.97 -3.96
CA LEU A 201 -10.73 -24.72 -4.57
C LEU A 201 -11.19 -23.71 -3.51
N GLN A 202 -11.92 -24.14 -2.48
CA GLN A 202 -12.40 -23.27 -1.41
C GLN A 202 -11.26 -22.70 -0.55
N THR A 203 -10.29 -23.52 -0.15
CA THR A 203 -9.14 -23.04 0.63
C THR A 203 -8.27 -22.09 -0.21
N SER A 204 -8.04 -22.44 -1.48
CA SER A 204 -7.35 -21.54 -2.43
C SER A 204 -8.08 -20.22 -2.62
N PHE A 205 -9.42 -20.23 -2.67
CA PHE A 205 -10.24 -19.03 -2.81
C PHE A 205 -10.12 -18.08 -1.62
N LEU A 206 -10.16 -18.60 -0.39
CA LEU A 206 -10.02 -17.79 0.83
C LEU A 206 -8.64 -17.11 0.92
N THR A 207 -7.58 -17.87 0.65
CA THR A 207 -6.21 -17.34 0.66
C THR A 207 -5.99 -16.29 -0.45
N LEU A 208 -6.56 -16.51 -1.64
CA LEU A 208 -6.50 -15.56 -2.75
C LEU A 208 -7.27 -14.27 -2.45
N ASP A 209 -8.46 -14.35 -1.82
CA ASP A 209 -9.26 -13.18 -1.43
C ASP A 209 -8.51 -12.28 -0.44
N GLU A 210 -7.85 -12.89 0.55
CA GLU A 210 -7.02 -12.13 1.51
C GLU A 210 -5.84 -11.44 0.80
N ALA A 211 -5.17 -12.13 -0.14
CA ALA A 211 -4.09 -11.57 -0.93
C ALA A 211 -4.57 -10.38 -1.82
N ILE A 212 -5.77 -10.46 -2.39
CA ILE A 212 -6.38 -9.37 -3.17
C ILE A 212 -6.69 -8.18 -2.26
N LYS A 213 -7.31 -8.41 -1.09
CA LYS A 213 -7.64 -7.35 -0.13
C LYS A 213 -6.39 -6.62 0.36
N THR A 214 -5.34 -7.35 0.70
CA THR A 214 -4.06 -6.75 1.13
C THR A 214 -3.40 -5.96 0.01
N THR A 215 -3.42 -6.45 -1.23
CA THR A 215 -2.88 -5.74 -2.39
C THR A 215 -3.67 -4.46 -2.70
N ASN A 216 -5.00 -4.51 -2.69
CA ASN A 216 -5.85 -3.32 -2.91
C ASN A 216 -5.68 -2.27 -1.81
N ARG A 217 -5.54 -2.69 -0.54
CA ARG A 217 -5.22 -1.76 0.55
C ARG A 217 -3.88 -1.05 0.32
N ARG A 218 -2.86 -1.77 -0.17
CA ARG A 218 -1.54 -1.18 -0.49
C ARG A 218 -1.62 -0.20 -1.66
N VAL A 219 -2.35 -0.54 -2.72
CA VAL A 219 -2.59 0.37 -3.85
C VAL A 219 -3.26 1.66 -3.37
N ASN A 220 -4.34 1.55 -2.59
CA ASN A 220 -5.06 2.71 -2.06
C ASN A 220 -4.21 3.56 -1.11
N ALA A 221 -3.35 2.94 -0.31
CA ALA A 221 -2.42 3.64 0.57
C ALA A 221 -1.36 4.42 -0.22
N LEU A 222 -0.86 3.85 -1.32
CA LEU A 222 0.09 4.53 -2.20
C LEU A 222 -0.55 5.74 -2.89
N GLU A 223 -1.77 5.60 -3.40
CA GLU A 223 -2.50 6.68 -4.09
C GLU A 223 -2.87 7.83 -3.16
N ASN A 224 -3.47 7.53 -2.00
CA ASN A 224 -4.15 8.53 -1.18
C ASN A 224 -3.32 9.02 0.01
N VAL A 225 -2.26 8.30 0.39
CA VAL A 225 -1.44 8.65 1.57
C VAL A 225 -0.01 8.90 1.18
N VAL A 226 0.67 7.95 0.53
CA VAL A 226 2.11 8.06 0.30
C VAL A 226 2.43 9.10 -0.78
N LYS A 227 1.83 8.97 -1.98
CA LYS A 227 2.13 9.87 -3.10
C LYS A 227 1.88 11.36 -2.76
N PRO A 228 0.72 11.75 -2.17
CA PRO A 228 0.48 13.15 -1.81
C PRO A 228 1.46 13.66 -0.73
N ARG A 229 1.82 12.83 0.25
CA ARG A 229 2.79 13.21 1.29
C ARG A 229 4.17 13.48 0.72
N MET A 230 4.58 12.69 -0.27
CA MET A 230 5.85 12.86 -0.97
C MET A 230 5.84 14.13 -1.83
N GLU A 231 4.76 14.38 -2.57
CA GLU A 231 4.60 15.58 -3.39
C GLU A 231 4.64 16.86 -2.54
N ASN A 232 3.89 16.89 -1.42
CA ASN A 232 3.91 18.01 -0.47
C ASN A 232 5.31 18.25 0.11
N THR A 233 6.04 17.19 0.44
CA THR A 233 7.42 17.29 0.95
C THR A 233 8.37 17.83 -0.11
N ILE A 234 8.22 17.43 -1.37
CA ILE A 234 9.04 17.96 -2.48
C ILE A 234 8.75 19.45 -2.71
N THR A 235 7.48 19.86 -2.67
CA THR A 235 7.11 21.28 -2.79
C THR A 235 7.70 22.11 -1.65
N TYR A 236 7.68 21.60 -0.42
CA TYR A 236 8.31 22.26 0.73
C TYR A 236 9.82 22.43 0.54
N ILE A 237 10.55 21.34 0.24
CA ILE A 237 12.01 21.41 0.08
C ILE A 237 12.40 22.34 -1.06
N LYS A 238 11.64 22.34 -2.17
CA LYS A 238 11.87 23.28 -3.28
C LYS A 238 11.69 24.73 -2.84
N GLY A 239 10.60 25.05 -2.14
CA GLY A 239 10.35 26.41 -1.65
C GLY A 239 11.45 26.91 -0.72
N GLU A 240 11.94 26.07 0.19
CA GLU A 240 13.04 26.42 1.10
C GLU A 240 14.38 26.61 0.35
N LEU A 241 14.68 25.74 -0.63
CA LEU A 241 15.90 25.89 -1.44
C LEU A 241 15.85 27.16 -2.30
N ASP A 242 14.71 27.46 -2.91
CA ASP A 242 14.53 28.67 -3.73
C ASP A 242 14.68 29.95 -2.88
N GLU A 243 14.26 29.92 -1.60
CA GLU A 243 14.45 31.04 -0.67
C GLU A 243 15.91 31.21 -0.24
N LEU A 244 16.61 30.10 0.06
CA LEU A 244 18.05 30.13 0.34
C LEU A 244 18.87 30.66 -0.85
N GLU A 245 18.54 30.22 -2.07
CA GLU A 245 19.18 30.72 -3.30
C GLU A 245 18.89 32.22 -3.50
N ARG A 246 17.68 32.67 -3.17
CA ARG A 246 17.29 34.08 -3.23
C ARG A 246 18.09 34.92 -2.23
N GLU A 247 18.23 34.48 -0.99
CA GLU A 247 19.05 35.15 0.04
C GLU A 247 20.51 35.26 -0.39
N ASP A 248 21.09 34.18 -0.90
CA ASP A 248 22.47 34.15 -1.40
C ASP A 248 22.67 35.08 -2.60
N PHE A 249 21.70 35.12 -3.51
CA PHE A 249 21.71 36.04 -4.64
C PHE A 249 21.68 37.51 -4.19
N PHE A 250 20.84 37.86 -3.21
CA PHE A 250 20.80 39.21 -2.65
C PHE A 250 22.11 39.59 -1.95
N ARG A 251 22.71 38.66 -1.19
CA ARG A 251 24.00 38.85 -0.54
C ARG A 251 25.11 39.14 -1.56
N LEU A 252 25.21 38.32 -2.60
CA LEU A 252 26.18 38.52 -3.70
C LEU A 252 25.95 39.84 -4.44
N LYS A 253 24.69 40.21 -4.70
CA LYS A 253 24.33 41.48 -5.35
C LYS A 253 24.76 42.68 -4.53
N LYS A 254 24.60 42.66 -3.20
CA LYS A 254 25.11 43.73 -2.33
C LYS A 254 26.63 43.83 -2.40
N ILE A 255 27.34 42.70 -2.28
CA ILE A 255 28.82 42.68 -2.33
C ILE A 255 29.33 43.22 -3.68
N GLN A 256 28.73 42.80 -4.79
CA GLN A 256 29.06 43.34 -6.12
C GLN A 256 28.76 44.83 -6.22
N GLY A 257 27.63 45.29 -5.65
CA GLY A 257 27.30 46.71 -5.55
C GLY A 257 28.33 47.53 -4.79
N TYR A 258 28.81 47.02 -3.64
CA TYR A 258 29.90 47.67 -2.88
C TYR A 258 31.20 47.70 -3.68
N LYS A 259 31.64 46.56 -4.25
CA LYS A 259 32.85 46.52 -5.08
C LYS A 259 32.78 47.48 -6.26
N LYS A 260 31.62 47.58 -6.93
CA LYS A 260 31.43 48.48 -8.05
C LYS A 260 31.50 49.95 -7.62
N ARG A 261 30.89 50.31 -6.50
CA ARG A 261 31.00 51.67 -5.92
C ARG A 261 32.44 52.01 -5.53
N GLU A 262 33.18 51.05 -4.98
CA GLU A 262 34.58 51.24 -4.61
C GLU A 262 35.45 51.48 -5.84
N ILE A 263 35.23 50.71 -6.90
CA ILE A 263 35.91 50.88 -8.19
C ILE A 263 35.55 52.24 -8.82
N GLU A 264 34.28 52.65 -8.77
CA GLU A 264 33.83 53.97 -9.26
C GLU A 264 34.49 55.12 -8.48
N LYS A 265 34.61 55.01 -7.14
CA LYS A 265 35.34 55.97 -6.31
C LYS A 265 36.84 56.01 -6.64
N GLN A 266 37.47 54.85 -6.82
CA GLN A 266 38.89 54.77 -7.20
C GLN A 266 39.15 55.35 -8.60
N MET A 267 38.26 55.09 -9.57
CA MET A 267 38.35 55.70 -10.90
C MET A 267 38.12 57.22 -10.86
N ALA A 268 37.20 57.71 -10.02
CA ALA A 268 36.99 59.15 -9.84
C ALA A 268 38.23 59.82 -9.22
N ALA A 269 38.80 59.23 -8.17
CA ALA A 269 40.05 59.72 -7.57
C ALA A 269 41.20 59.68 -8.58
N ALA A 270 41.38 58.59 -9.34
CA ALA A 270 42.42 58.51 -10.36
C ALA A 270 42.27 59.55 -11.48
N LYS A 271 41.03 59.87 -11.88
CA LYS A 271 40.76 60.96 -12.84
C LYS A 271 41.10 62.32 -12.25
N GLN A 272 40.73 62.58 -10.99
CA GLN A 272 41.07 63.82 -10.30
C GLN A 272 42.60 64.00 -10.18
N TYR A 273 43.34 62.96 -9.78
CA TYR A 273 44.79 62.99 -9.77
C TYR A 273 45.41 63.19 -11.16
N ALA A 274 44.81 62.62 -12.21
CA ALA A 274 45.28 62.83 -13.59
C ALA A 274 45.01 64.26 -14.09
N GLU A 275 43.85 64.84 -13.75
CA GLU A 275 43.52 66.23 -14.06
C GLU A 275 44.42 67.21 -13.29
N GLU A 276 44.73 66.95 -12.03
CA GLU A 276 45.69 67.71 -11.23
C GLU A 276 47.11 67.63 -11.82
N GLN A 277 47.58 66.45 -12.23
CA GLN A 277 48.87 66.27 -12.90
C GLN A 277 48.94 66.99 -14.26
N VAL A 278 47.83 67.03 -15.01
CA VAL A 278 47.75 67.79 -16.26
C VAL A 278 47.74 69.29 -15.97
N ALA A 279 47.03 69.76 -14.95
CA ALA A 279 47.02 71.14 -14.52
C ALA A 279 48.39 71.60 -13.99
N GLU A 280 49.11 70.75 -13.26
CA GLU A 280 50.47 70.97 -12.78
C GLU A 280 51.48 70.99 -13.93
N LYS A 281 51.36 70.09 -14.92
CA LYS A 281 52.17 70.14 -16.14
C LYS A 281 51.88 71.38 -17.00
N VAL A 282 50.63 71.85 -17.02
CA VAL A 282 50.24 73.09 -17.71
C VAL A 282 50.72 74.33 -16.93
N SER A 283 50.73 74.31 -15.60
CA SER A 283 51.29 75.40 -14.78
C SER A 283 52.82 75.47 -14.89
N LEU A 284 53.51 74.33 -14.91
CA LEU A 284 54.95 74.22 -15.15
C LEU A 284 55.34 74.68 -16.57
N LYS A 285 54.48 74.45 -17.58
CA LYS A 285 54.68 74.97 -18.95
C LYS A 285 54.40 76.47 -19.10
N LYS A 286 53.63 77.09 -18.18
CA LYS A 286 53.23 78.50 -18.27
C LYS A 286 54.06 79.45 -17.40
N GLY A 287 55.05 78.94 -16.66
CA GLY A 287 56.12 79.74 -16.04
C GLY A 287 55.63 80.98 -15.28
N ILE A 288 55.06 80.79 -14.09
CA ILE A 288 54.75 81.90 -13.18
C ILE A 288 55.41 81.63 -11.82
N SER A 289 56.07 82.68 -11.35
CA SER A 289 56.99 82.80 -10.22
C SER A 289 56.52 82.16 -8.90
N ILE A 290 57.50 81.59 -8.22
CA ILE A 290 57.56 81.26 -6.79
C ILE A 290 56.94 82.39 -5.95
N ASN A 291 55.83 82.08 -5.26
CA ASN A 291 55.48 82.53 -3.90
C ASN A 291 54.02 82.20 -3.55
N SER A 292 53.74 80.97 -3.12
CA SER A 292 52.61 80.63 -2.21
C SER A 292 52.61 79.14 -1.79
N ALA A 293 53.78 78.52 -1.61
CA ALA A 293 53.90 77.12 -1.18
C ALA A 293 53.82 76.95 0.35
N HIS A 294 52.99 77.73 1.03
CA HIS A 294 52.80 77.62 2.47
C HIS A 294 51.33 77.85 2.82
N ASN A 295 50.52 76.77 2.78
CA ASN A 295 49.28 76.56 3.57
C ASN A 295 48.37 75.45 3.00
N LEU A 296 48.92 74.31 2.57
CA LEU A 296 48.12 73.18 2.10
C LEU A 296 48.47 71.85 2.78
N LEU A 297 49.03 71.90 3.99
CA LEU A 297 49.40 70.72 4.78
C LEU A 297 48.71 70.68 6.15
N SER A 298 47.53 71.30 6.30
CA SER A 298 46.80 71.39 7.58
C SER A 298 45.32 70.98 7.51
N LYS A 299 44.97 70.01 6.65
CA LYS A 299 43.61 69.43 6.63
C LYS A 299 43.62 67.90 6.66
N THR A 300 44.16 67.37 7.75
CA THR A 300 44.05 65.95 8.12
C THR A 300 43.78 65.81 9.62
N VAL A 301 42.73 66.46 10.15
CA VAL A 301 42.15 66.11 11.46
C VAL A 301 40.66 66.51 11.52
N GLU A 302 39.78 65.77 10.84
CA GLU A 302 38.35 65.67 11.21
C GLU A 302 37.97 64.20 11.00
N LYS A 303 38.05 63.40 12.06
CA LYS A 303 36.92 62.80 12.79
C LYS A 303 36.05 61.88 11.91
N ASP A 304 36.39 60.60 11.96
CA ASP A 304 35.39 59.52 11.90
C ASP A 304 35.60 58.65 13.14
N GLU A 305 35.05 59.11 14.27
CA GLU A 305 34.55 58.20 15.28
C GLU A 305 33.20 57.71 14.76
N ASP A 306 33.12 56.44 14.38
CA ASP A 306 31.91 55.65 14.56
C ASP A 306 32.30 54.16 14.65
N ILE A 307 32.59 53.79 15.89
CA ILE A 307 32.49 52.43 16.39
C ILE A 307 30.99 52.10 16.43
N ILE A 308 30.57 51.08 15.70
CA ILE A 308 29.28 50.43 15.95
C ILE A 308 29.59 48.98 16.30
N PHE A 309 29.42 48.65 17.58
CA PHE A 309 29.19 47.28 18.04
C PHE A 309 27.71 46.91 17.83
#